data_AF-A0A928BAF6-F1
#
_entry.id   AF-A0A928BAF6-F1
#
_cell.length_a   1.000
_cell.length_b   1.000
_cell.length_c   1.000
_cell.angle_alpha   90.00
_cell.angle_beta   90.00
_cell.angle_gamma   90.00
#
_symmetry.space_group_name_H-M   'P 1'
#
loop_
_entity.id
_entity.type
_entity.pdbx_description
1 polymer ?
#
loop_
_entity_poly.entity_id
_entity_poly.type
_entity_poly.pdbx_seq_one_letter_code
_entity_poly.pdbx_strand_id
1 'polypeptide(L)'
;MENIGEETCNTGQRRCPVCGNAVAGRIDKVFCSDDCRCHYHNVRYRRKNAILQSNSDLLLLWNNATFLFEKKSCYLLKFIVILSGICKIISTFDTLKLKGKR
;
A
#
# COMPACT_ATOMS: atom_id res chain seq x y z
N MET A 1 46.95 -28.65 29.85
CA MET A 1 46.83 -28.80 28.38
C MET A 1 45.47 -28.23 28.02
N GLU A 2 45.30 -27.09 27.36
CA GLU A 2 46.20 -26.10 26.77
C GLU A 2 45.62 -24.71 27.09
N ASN A 3 46.50 -23.78 27.41
CA ASN A 3 46.23 -22.35 27.36
C ASN A 3 46.04 -21.96 25.89
N ILE A 4 45.00 -21.20 25.57
CA ILE A 4 44.94 -20.47 24.31
C ILE A 4 44.61 -19.01 24.62
N GLY A 5 45.63 -18.16 24.43
CA GLY A 5 45.46 -16.91 23.69
C GLY A 5 45.07 -15.67 24.49
N GLU A 6 46.09 -14.93 24.87
CA GLU A 6 46.06 -13.53 25.32
C GLU A 6 45.47 -12.54 24.30
N GLU A 7 44.96 -11.44 24.88
CA GLU A 7 44.96 -10.05 24.41
C GLU A 7 44.13 -9.61 23.18
N THR A 8 43.10 -8.80 23.45
CA THR A 8 43.18 -7.38 23.06
C THR A 8 42.72 -6.49 24.21
N CYS A 9 43.56 -5.54 24.60
CA CYS A 9 43.15 -4.41 25.41
C CYS A 9 42.28 -3.47 24.54
N ASN A 10 41.14 -3.05 25.07
CA ASN A 10 40.66 -1.69 24.86
C ASN A 10 39.73 -1.29 26.02
N THR A 11 40.17 -0.27 26.74
CA THR A 11 39.59 0.35 27.93
C THR A 11 38.34 1.16 27.58
N GLY A 12 37.31 0.46 27.09
CA GLY A 12 36.00 1.02 26.81
C GLY A 12 35.13 -0.05 26.13
N GLN A 13 34.36 -0.80 26.91
CA GLN A 13 33.41 -1.77 26.35
C GLN A 13 32.45 -1.04 25.41
N ARG A 14 32.60 -1.22 24.10
CA ARG A 14 31.69 -0.68 23.09
C ARG A 14 30.31 -1.30 23.33
N ARG A 15 29.33 -0.46 23.64
CA ARG A 15 27.95 -0.89 23.92
C ARG A 15 27.09 -0.68 22.69
N CYS A 16 26.18 -1.62 22.46
CA CYS A 16 25.19 -1.48 21.41
C CYS A 16 24.24 -0.32 21.74
N PRO A 17 23.93 0.56 20.76
CA PRO A 17 23.05 1.71 20.98
C PRO A 17 21.57 1.35 21.19
N VAL A 18 21.19 0.07 21.04
CA VAL A 18 19.82 -0.42 21.22
C VAL A 18 19.68 -1.22 22.51
N CYS A 19 20.52 -2.26 22.67
CA CYS A 19 20.41 -3.24 23.76
C CYS A 19 21.33 -2.91 24.96
N GLY A 20 22.33 -2.04 24.78
CA GLY A 20 23.35 -1.76 25.81
C GLY A 20 24.38 -2.88 26.02
N ASN A 21 24.16 -4.08 25.46
CA ASN A 21 25.09 -5.20 25.57
C ASN A 21 26.44 -4.90 24.89
N ALA A 22 27.48 -5.57 25.36
CA ALA A 22 28.81 -5.49 24.78
C ALA A 22 28.80 -5.96 23.31
N VAL A 23 29.38 -5.15 22.44
CA VAL A 23 29.53 -5.49 21.02
C VAL A 23 30.81 -6.32 20.86
N ALA A 24 30.64 -7.62 20.63
CA ALA A 24 31.73 -8.54 20.34
C ALA A 24 31.94 -8.71 18.82
N GLY A 25 33.20 -8.94 18.42
CA GLY A 25 33.59 -9.19 17.04
C GLY A 25 34.38 -8.03 16.43
N ARG A 26 34.18 -7.78 15.12
CA ARG A 26 34.96 -6.80 14.37
C ARG A 26 34.93 -5.39 14.99
N ILE A 27 36.00 -4.63 14.76
CA ILE A 27 36.16 -3.26 15.27
C ILE A 27 35.11 -2.27 14.76
N ASP A 28 34.60 -2.48 13.55
CA ASP A 28 33.58 -1.66 12.89
C ASP A 28 32.15 -2.03 13.29
N LYS A 29 31.97 -3.14 14.02
CA LYS A 29 30.63 -3.61 14.40
C LYS A 29 29.98 -2.63 15.37
N VAL A 30 28.78 -2.15 15.02
CA VAL A 30 28.03 -1.17 15.83
C VAL A 30 26.93 -1.81 16.68
N PHE A 31 26.31 -2.89 16.19
CA PHE A 31 25.16 -3.53 16.83
C PHE A 31 25.52 -4.87 17.47
N CYS A 32 24.88 -5.22 18.59
CA CYS A 32 25.09 -6.52 19.25
C CYS A 32 24.57 -7.68 18.39
N SER A 33 23.40 -7.50 17.75
CA SER A 33 22.72 -8.48 16.90
C SER A 33 22.07 -7.83 15.66
N ASP A 34 21.61 -8.67 14.72
CA ASP A 34 20.82 -8.23 13.56
C ASP A 34 19.49 -7.59 13.99
N ASP A 35 18.85 -8.15 15.02
CA ASP A 35 17.62 -7.60 15.58
C ASP A 35 17.79 -6.15 16.04
N CYS A 36 18.91 -5.86 16.70
CA CYS A 36 19.22 -4.50 17.15
C CYS A 36 19.47 -3.55 15.97
N ARG A 37 20.12 -4.04 14.91
CA ARG A 37 20.29 -3.26 13.67
C ARG A 37 18.92 -2.93 13.06
N CYS A 38 18.06 -3.93 12.90
CA CYS A 38 16.71 -3.77 12.36
C CYS A 38 15.86 -2.83 13.22
N HIS A 39 15.86 -3.02 14.53
CA HIS A 39 15.14 -2.15 15.46
C HIS A 39 15.60 -0.69 15.36
N TYR A 40 16.92 -0.46 15.33
CA TYR A 40 17.49 0.87 15.17
C TYR A 40 17.01 1.55 13.88
N HIS A 41 17.06 0.86 12.75
CA HIS A 41 16.59 1.41 11.48
C HIS A 41 15.07 1.64 11.46
N ASN A 42 14.29 0.72 12.02
CA ASN A 42 12.83 0.87 12.11
C ASN A 42 12.43 2.08 12.95
N VAL A 43 13.13 2.34 14.06
CA VAL A 43 12.91 3.55 14.88
C VAL A 43 13.33 4.80 14.12
N ARG A 44 14.54 4.81 13.53
CA ARG A 44 15.10 5.96 12.81
C ARG A 44 14.27 6.39 11.61
N TYR A 45 13.70 5.42 10.88
CA TYR A 45 12.92 5.69 9.66
C TYR A 45 11.41 5.64 9.87
N ARG A 46 10.93 5.50 11.12
CA ARG A 46 9.49 5.40 11.43
C ARG A 46 8.64 6.49 10.78
N ARG A 47 9.07 7.76 10.87
CA ARG A 47 8.34 8.90 10.27
C ARG A 47 8.33 8.86 8.73
N LYS A 48 9.43 8.46 8.10
CA LYS A 48 9.52 8.34 6.64
C LYS A 48 8.63 7.20 6.14
N ASN A 49 8.64 6.07 6.85
CA ASN A 49 7.82 4.91 6.51
C ASN A 49 6.32 5.19 6.68
N ALA A 50 5.93 5.96 7.69
CA ALA A 50 4.53 6.39 7.88
C ALA A 50 4.01 7.24 6.70
N ILE A 51 4.82 8.18 6.20
CA ILE A 51 4.47 9.01 5.04
C ILE A 51 4.36 8.17 3.76
N LEU A 52 5.28 7.22 3.56
CA LEU A 52 5.23 6.32 2.42
C LEU A 52 4.00 5.42 2.45
N GLN A 53 3.63 4.91 3.63
CA GLN A 53 2.44 4.08 3.81
C GLN A 53 1.14 4.86 3.56
N SER A 54 1.03 6.10 4.06
CA SER A 54 -0.14 6.94 3.75
C SER A 54 -0.27 7.24 2.25
N ASN A 55 0.85 7.43 1.56
CA ASN A 55 0.84 7.68 0.12
C ASN A 55 0.44 6.43 -0.67
N SER A 56 0.87 5.23 -0.27
CA SER A 56 0.43 3.99 -0.91
C SER A 56 -1.05 3.71 -0.70
N ASP A 57 -1.58 4.01 0.48
CA ASP A 57 -3.00 3.81 0.79
C ASP A 57 -3.88 4.77 -0.03
N LEU A 58 -3.46 6.04 -0.16
CA LEU A 58 -4.12 7.01 -1.01
C LEU A 58 -4.13 6.59 -2.48
N LEU A 59 -3.01 6.09 -3.00
CA LEU A 59 -2.91 5.60 -4.38
C LEU A 59 -3.84 4.40 -4.63
N LEU A 60 -3.91 3.45 -3.70
CA LEU A 60 -4.80 2.30 -3.81
C LEU A 60 -6.27 2.73 -3.80
N LEU A 61 -6.65 3.64 -2.90
CA LEU A 61 -8.00 4.19 -2.81
C LEU A 61 -8.39 4.93 -4.11
N TRP A 62 -7.48 5.73 -4.66
CA TRP A 62 -7.69 6.42 -5.93
C TRP A 62 -7.90 5.45 -7.09
N ASN A 63 -7.01 4.46 -7.25
CA ASN A 63 -7.13 3.46 -8.33
C ASN A 63 -8.45 2.68 -8.27
N ASN A 64 -8.85 2.28 -7.06
CA ASN A 64 -10.12 1.58 -6.85
C ASN A 64 -11.34 2.47 -7.16
N ALA A 65 -11.31 3.75 -6.77
CA ALA A 65 -12.37 4.71 -7.05
C ALA A 65 -12.51 4.98 -8.56
N THR A 66 -11.40 5.16 -9.28
CA THR A 66 -11.38 5.37 -10.72
C THR A 66 -11.97 4.16 -11.46
N PHE A 67 -11.60 2.94 -11.06
CA PHE A 67 -12.15 1.71 -11.64
C PHE A 67 -13.68 1.60 -11.48
N LEU A 68 -14.20 1.92 -10.29
CA LEU A 68 -15.64 1.90 -10.02
C LEU A 68 -16.41 2.95 -10.83
N PHE A 69 -15.83 4.14 -11.02
CA PHE A 69 -16.42 5.22 -11.82
C PHE A 69 -16.53 4.84 -13.31
N GLU A 70 -15.46 4.26 -13.86
CA GLU A 70 -15.41 3.81 -15.26
C GLU A 70 -16.49 2.75 -15.52
N LYS A 71 -16.59 1.74 -14.65
CA LYS A 71 -17.59 0.68 -14.79
C LYS A 71 -19.02 1.20 -14.66
N LYS A 72 -19.33 2.03 -13.67
CA LYS A 72 -20.68 2.59 -13.48
C LYS A 72 -21.12 3.45 -14.68
N SER A 73 -20.20 4.20 -15.28
CA SER A 73 -20.48 5.02 -16.45
C SER A 73 -20.91 4.18 -17.66
N CYS A 74 -20.28 3.03 -17.89
CA CYS A 74 -20.71 2.11 -18.96
C CYS A 74 -22.10 1.51 -18.71
N TYR A 75 -22.46 1.20 -17.46
CA TYR A 75 -23.79 0.67 -17.14
C TYR A 75 -24.89 1.71 -17.33
N LEU A 76 -24.64 2.97 -16.92
CA LEU A 76 -25.59 4.07 -17.12
C LEU A 76 -25.82 4.35 -18.61
N LEU A 77 -24.76 4.40 -19.42
CA LEU A 77 -24.89 4.60 -20.86
C LEU A 77 -25.70 3.48 -21.53
N LYS A 78 -25.44 2.21 -21.16
CA LYS A 78 -26.23 1.08 -21.65
C LYS A 78 -27.71 1.21 -21.28
N PHE A 79 -28.01 1.63 -20.05
CA PHE A 79 -29.39 1.81 -19.59
C PHE A 79 -30.12 2.93 -20.36
N ILE A 80 -29.46 4.06 -20.59
CA ILE A 80 -30.02 5.19 -21.35
C ILE A 80 -30.37 4.77 -22.79
N VAL A 81 -29.48 4.02 -23.47
CA VAL A 81 -29.73 3.52 -24.83
C VAL A 81 -30.95 2.61 -24.86
N ILE A 82 -31.07 1.68 -23.90
CA ILE A 82 -32.21 0.77 -23.79
C ILE A 82 -33.52 1.56 -23.58
N LEU A 83 -33.55 2.50 -22.63
CA LEU A 83 -34.72 3.33 -22.37
C LEU A 83 -35.13 4.15 -23.60
N SER A 84 -34.16 4.72 -24.33
CA SER A 84 -34.43 5.47 -25.56
C SER A 84 -35.09 4.61 -26.64
N GLY A 85 -34.70 3.33 -26.74
CA GLY A 85 -35.30 2.36 -27.66
C GLY A 85 -36.74 2.02 -27.26
N ILE A 86 -36.97 1.74 -25.97
CA ILE A 86 -38.31 1.46 -25.43
C ILE A 86 -39.25 2.63 -25.67
N CYS A 87 -38.81 3.87 -25.43
CA CYS A 87 -39.62 5.06 -25.69
C CYS A 87 -40.05 5.15 -27.17
N LYS A 88 -39.14 4.93 -28.13
CA LYS A 88 -39.47 4.95 -29.56
C LYS A 88 -40.49 3.86 -29.94
N ILE A 89 -40.39 2.68 -29.34
CA ILE A 89 -41.35 1.58 -29.56
C ILE A 89 -42.75 1.96 -29.06
N ILE A 90 -42.84 2.54 -27.87
CA ILE A 90 -44.12 3.02 -27.32
C ILE A 90 -44.72 4.10 -28.22
N SER A 91 -43.92 5.10 -28.62
CA SER A 91 -44.40 6.20 -29.48
C SER A 91 -44.90 5.71 -30.84
N THR A 92 -44.25 4.71 -31.43
CA THR A 92 -44.68 4.13 -32.71
C THR A 92 -45.97 3.33 -32.57
N PHE A 93 -46.11 2.55 -31.49
CA PHE A 93 -47.35 1.83 -31.20
C PHE A 93 -48.54 2.78 -31.02
N ASP A 94 -48.35 3.89 -30.31
CA ASP A 94 -49.39 4.92 -30.14
C ASP A 94 -49.86 5.50 -31.47
N THR A 95 -48.93 5.77 -32.40
CA THR A 95 -49.28 6.28 -33.74
C THR A 95 -50.02 5.26 -34.62
N LEU A 96 -49.73 3.96 -34.46
CA LEU A 96 -50.40 2.89 -35.21
C LEU A 96 -51.83 2.67 -34.69
N LYS A 97 -52.03 2.73 -33.36
CA LYS A 97 -53.35 2.63 -32.73
C LYS A 97 -54.29 3.76 -33.15
N LEU A 98 -53.77 4.96 -33.40
CA LEU A 98 -54.54 6.10 -33.92
C LEU A 98 -54.92 5.96 -35.41
N LYS A 99 -54.14 5.22 -36.21
CA LYS A 99 -54.45 4.96 -37.63
C LYS A 99 -55.48 3.84 -37.83
N GLY A 100 -55.49 2.82 -36.99
CA GLY A 100 -56.43 1.68 -37.06
C GLY A 100 -57.84 1.96 -36.51
N LYS A 101 -58.10 3.19 -36.03
CA LYS A 101 -59.41 3.63 -35.49
C LYS A 101 -60.20 4.51 -36.48
N ARG A 102 -59.73 4.62 -37.73
CA ARG A 102 -60.40 5.28 -38.86
C ARG A 102 -60.92 4.25 -39.83
#